data_AF-A0A101ABN7-F1
#
_entry.id   AF-A0A101ABN7-F1
#
_cell.length_a   1.000
_cell.length_b   1.000
_cell.length_c   1.000
_cell.angle_alpha   90.00
_cell.angle_beta   90.00
_cell.angle_gamma   90.00
#
_symmetry.space_group_name_H-M   'P 1'
#
loop_
_entity.id
_entity.type
_entity.pdbx_description
1 polymer ?
#
loop_
_entity_poly.entity_id
_entity_poly.type
_entity_poly.pdbx_seq_one_letter_code
_entity_poly.pdbx_strand_id
1 'polypeptide(L)'
;MTNIERIVTSGTFELDGGSWEVDNNIWIVGDDNEVVVFDAAHTAEPIVMAVGGRNVVAVICTHGHNDHITVAPELGAALDAPVLLHPADDMLWRMTHADKTFHTVEDGATFQAGGIELRALHTPGHSPGSVCWYAPDLAAVFSGDTLFSGGPGATGRSFSDFP
;
A
#
# COMPACT_ATOMS: atom_id res chain seq x y z
N MET A 1 -18.68 10.33 -8.19
CA MET A 1 -19.04 10.25 -6.76
C MET A 1 -17.81 9.76 -6.02
N THR A 2 -17.42 10.37 -4.89
CA THR A 2 -16.26 9.91 -4.13
C THR A 2 -16.58 8.60 -3.41
N ASN A 3 -15.72 7.59 -3.51
CA ASN A 3 -15.96 6.27 -2.95
C ASN A 3 -14.67 5.58 -2.45
N ILE A 4 -14.86 4.57 -1.61
CA ILE A 4 -13.84 3.60 -1.22
C ILE A 4 -14.25 2.26 -1.83
N GLU A 5 -13.40 1.69 -2.68
CA GLU A 5 -13.58 0.37 -3.24
C GLU A 5 -12.55 -0.60 -2.66
N ARG A 6 -13.00 -1.82 -2.35
CA ARG A 6 -12.15 -2.87 -1.80
C ARG A 6 -12.00 -4.00 -2.81
N ILE A 7 -10.76 -4.38 -3.05
CA ILE A 7 -10.40 -5.58 -3.82
C ILE A 7 -9.62 -6.48 -2.87
N VAL A 8 -9.75 -7.79 -3.07
CA VAL A 8 -8.94 -8.78 -2.36
C VAL A 8 -8.16 -9.56 -3.40
N THR A 9 -6.84 -9.66 -3.21
CA THR A 9 -6.00 -10.61 -3.94
C THR A 9 -5.39 -11.58 -2.94
N SER A 10 -5.06 -12.77 -3.42
CA SER A 10 -4.53 -13.86 -2.59
C SER A 10 -3.17 -14.31 -3.14
N GLY A 11 -2.27 -14.69 -2.24
CA GLY A 11 -0.94 -15.18 -2.56
C GLY A 11 -0.14 -15.46 -1.30
N THR A 12 1.18 -15.29 -1.36
CA THR A 12 2.07 -15.65 -0.26
C THR A 12 2.74 -14.43 0.37
N PHE A 13 2.77 -14.40 1.69
CA PHE A 13 3.70 -13.58 2.48
C PHE A 13 4.94 -14.41 2.78
N GLU A 14 6.13 -13.86 2.53
CA GLU A 14 7.41 -14.56 2.69
C GLU A 14 8.38 -13.74 3.53
N LEU A 15 8.81 -14.31 4.65
CA LEU A 15 9.74 -13.66 5.58
C LEU A 15 10.45 -14.71 6.44
N ASP A 16 11.73 -14.49 6.74
CA ASP A 16 12.54 -15.38 7.60
C ASP A 16 12.56 -16.86 7.15
N GLY A 17 12.43 -17.09 5.85
CA GLY A 17 12.34 -18.43 5.26
C GLY A 17 10.99 -19.14 5.48
N GLY A 18 10.03 -18.47 6.12
CA GLY A 18 8.63 -18.89 6.17
C GLY A 18 7.85 -18.38 4.97
N SER A 19 6.75 -19.07 4.66
CA SER A 19 5.79 -18.72 3.62
C SER A 19 4.39 -19.01 4.14
N TRP A 20 3.47 -18.04 3.99
CA TRP A 20 2.10 -18.12 4.48
C TRP A 20 1.13 -17.69 3.40
N GLU A 21 0.08 -18.48 3.17
CA GLU A 21 -1.04 -18.06 2.31
C GLU A 21 -1.82 -16.95 3.02
N VAL A 22 -2.02 -15.84 2.31
CA VAL A 22 -2.67 -14.63 2.82
C VAL A 22 -3.62 -14.04 1.80
N ASP A 23 -4.63 -13.34 2.32
CA ASP A 23 -5.51 -12.46 1.57
C ASP A 23 -5.19 -11.02 1.94
N ASN A 24 -4.88 -10.17 0.96
CA ASN A 24 -4.58 -8.77 1.19
C ASN A 24 -5.70 -7.90 0.63
N ASN A 25 -6.06 -6.86 1.37
CA ASN A 25 -6.97 -5.84 0.89
C ASN A 25 -6.20 -4.80 0.08
N ILE A 26 -6.71 -4.48 -1.10
CA ILE A 26 -6.32 -3.31 -1.89
C ILE A 26 -7.47 -2.32 -1.83
N TRP A 27 -7.16 -1.05 -1.65
CA TRP A 27 -8.16 0.01 -1.61
C TRP A 27 -7.98 0.96 -2.77
N ILE A 28 -9.07 1.23 -3.49
CA ILE A 28 -9.12 2.29 -4.50
C ILE A 28 -9.96 3.43 -3.93
N VAL A 29 -9.38 4.63 -3.88
CA VAL A 29 -9.96 5.78 -3.19
C VAL A 29 -9.92 6.99 -4.11
N GLY A 30 -11.07 7.60 -4.33
CA GLY A 30 -11.20 8.75 -5.23
C GLY A 30 -12.60 8.84 -5.83
N ASP A 31 -12.70 9.35 -7.04
CA ASP A 31 -13.98 9.48 -7.76
C ASP A 31 -14.00 8.67 -9.07
N ASP A 32 -14.91 9.03 -9.98
CA ASP A 32 -15.10 8.34 -11.26
C ASP A 32 -14.01 8.70 -12.29
N ASN A 33 -13.11 9.65 -11.99
CA ASN A 33 -12.07 10.13 -12.88
C ASN A 33 -10.67 9.91 -12.33
N GLU A 34 -10.47 10.12 -11.03
CA GLU A 34 -9.16 10.17 -10.39
C GLU A 34 -9.14 9.41 -9.07
N VAL A 35 -8.14 8.54 -8.90
CA VAL A 35 -8.02 7.64 -7.74
C VAL A 35 -6.57 7.49 -7.26
N VAL A 36 -6.42 7.08 -6.01
CA VAL A 36 -5.23 6.46 -5.45
C VAL A 36 -5.50 4.97 -5.24
N VAL A 37 -4.48 4.15 -5.46
CA VAL A 37 -4.49 2.71 -5.15
C VAL A 37 -3.60 2.48 -3.94
N PHE A 38 -4.16 1.97 -2.84
CA PHE A 38 -3.40 1.53 -1.67
C PHE A 38 -3.09 0.04 -1.75
N ASP A 39 -1.80 -0.26 -1.64
CA ASP A 39 -1.16 -1.56 -1.77
C ASP A 39 -1.30 -2.20 -3.16
N ALA A 40 -0.34 -3.06 -3.49
CA ALA A 40 -0.15 -3.68 -4.79
C ALA A 40 0.17 -5.16 -4.60
N ALA A 41 -0.76 -5.86 -3.96
CA ALA A 41 -0.62 -7.24 -3.54
C ALA A 41 -0.84 -8.25 -4.68
N HIS A 42 0.01 -9.29 -4.71
CA HIS A 42 -0.12 -10.56 -5.45
C HIS A 42 -0.34 -10.51 -6.98
N THR A 43 -1.44 -9.95 -7.47
CA THR A 43 -1.85 -9.98 -8.89
C THR A 43 -2.36 -8.63 -9.37
N ALA A 44 -1.84 -8.15 -10.51
CA ALA A 44 -2.16 -6.82 -11.03
C ALA A 44 -3.51 -6.75 -11.74
N GLU A 45 -3.89 -7.78 -12.50
CA GLU A 45 -5.07 -7.75 -13.38
C GLU A 45 -6.37 -7.37 -12.64
N PRO A 46 -6.72 -7.94 -11.47
CA PRO A 46 -7.93 -7.56 -10.74
C PRO A 46 -7.93 -6.08 -10.32
N ILE A 47 -6.75 -5.55 -9.98
CA ILE A 47 -6.57 -4.17 -9.55
C ILE A 47 -6.75 -3.22 -10.74
N VAL A 48 -6.11 -3.52 -11.88
CA VAL A 48 -6.25 -2.72 -13.11
C VAL A 48 -7.69 -2.72 -13.62
N MET A 49 -8.37 -3.88 -13.60
CA MET A 49 -9.78 -3.97 -13.98
C MET A 49 -10.67 -3.13 -13.07
N ALA A 50 -10.42 -3.15 -11.76
CA ALA A 50 -11.17 -2.35 -10.82
C ALA A 50 -10.89 -0.84 -10.97
N VAL A 51 -9.65 -0.42 -11.24
CA VAL A 51 -9.34 0.97 -11.61
C VAL A 51 -10.17 1.41 -12.82
N GLY A 52 -10.42 0.52 -13.78
CA GLY A 52 -11.44 0.76 -14.81
C GLY A 52 -11.14 1.96 -15.73
N GLY A 53 -9.85 2.27 -15.94
CA GLY A 53 -9.41 3.37 -16.80
C GLY A 53 -9.40 4.76 -16.16
N ARG A 54 -9.68 4.86 -14.85
CA ARG A 54 -9.52 6.10 -14.09
C ARG A 54 -8.05 6.50 -14.02
N ASN A 55 -7.79 7.80 -13.94
CA ASN A 55 -6.46 8.35 -13.71
C ASN A 55 -5.96 7.95 -12.33
N VAL A 56 -4.78 7.34 -12.24
CA VAL A 56 -4.20 6.93 -10.96
C VAL A 56 -3.13 7.93 -10.56
N VAL A 57 -3.39 8.69 -9.51
CA VAL A 57 -2.46 9.71 -9.00
C VAL A 57 -1.19 9.07 -8.45
N ALA A 58 -1.36 7.94 -7.78
CA ALA A 58 -0.27 7.16 -7.20
C ALA A 58 -0.74 5.74 -6.87
N VAL A 59 0.20 4.80 -6.97
CA VAL A 59 0.12 3.50 -6.29
C VAL A 59 0.92 3.64 -4.99
N ILE A 60 0.25 3.56 -3.85
CA ILE A 60 0.85 3.82 -2.54
C ILE A 60 0.95 2.52 -1.77
N CYS A 61 2.16 2.07 -1.50
CA CYS A 61 2.41 0.94 -0.62
C CYS A 61 2.43 1.43 0.83
N THR A 62 1.57 0.86 1.67
CA THR A 62 1.50 1.18 3.09
C THR A 62 2.76 0.77 3.84
N HIS A 63 3.42 -0.29 3.36
CA HIS A 63 4.72 -0.76 3.85
C HIS A 63 5.37 -1.72 2.83
N GLY A 64 6.59 -2.17 3.12
CA GLY A 64 7.45 -2.89 2.18
C GLY A 64 7.33 -4.40 2.09
N HIS A 65 6.47 -5.08 2.87
CA HIS A 65 6.39 -6.55 2.78
C HIS A 65 5.89 -7.02 1.41
N ASN A 66 6.37 -8.19 0.98
CA ASN A 66 6.19 -8.67 -0.38
C ASN A 66 4.69 -8.79 -0.74
N ASP A 67 3.85 -9.23 0.17
CA ASP A 67 2.41 -9.35 -0.01
C ASP A 67 1.69 -8.00 -0.15
N HIS A 68 2.35 -6.86 0.10
CA HIS A 68 1.83 -5.51 -0.17
C HIS A 68 2.44 -4.84 -1.41
N ILE A 69 3.60 -5.30 -1.89
CA ILE A 69 4.35 -4.62 -2.96
C ILE A 69 4.60 -5.46 -4.21
N THR A 70 4.23 -6.75 -4.22
CA THR A 70 4.59 -7.72 -5.27
C THR A 70 4.38 -7.19 -6.68
N VAL A 71 3.23 -6.57 -6.97
CA VAL A 71 2.91 -6.05 -8.30
C VAL A 71 3.05 -4.54 -8.40
N ALA A 72 3.66 -3.85 -7.43
CA ALA A 72 3.74 -2.39 -7.43
C ALA A 72 4.43 -1.82 -8.68
N PRO A 73 5.59 -2.33 -9.15
CA PRO A 73 6.20 -1.84 -10.39
C PRO A 73 5.36 -2.14 -11.64
N GLU A 74 4.66 -3.28 -11.66
CA GLU A 74 3.75 -3.66 -12.75
C GLU A 74 2.57 -2.70 -12.82
N LEU A 75 1.94 -2.40 -11.68
CA LEU A 75 0.84 -1.43 -11.58
C LEU A 75 1.30 -0.02 -11.96
N GLY A 76 2.46 0.43 -11.46
CA GLY A 76 3.00 1.73 -11.82
C GLY A 76 3.17 1.89 -13.34
N ALA A 77 3.67 0.86 -14.01
CA ALA A 77 3.80 0.85 -15.47
C ALA A 77 2.45 0.74 -16.20
N ALA A 78 1.55 -0.13 -15.74
CA ALA A 78 0.26 -0.36 -16.39
C ALA A 78 -0.72 0.83 -16.24
N LEU A 79 -0.60 1.58 -15.15
CA LEU A 79 -1.49 2.69 -14.79
C LEU A 79 -0.85 4.07 -15.05
N ASP A 80 0.39 4.10 -15.54
CA ASP A 80 1.20 5.32 -15.73
C ASP A 80 1.25 6.19 -14.46
N ALA A 81 1.50 5.54 -13.32
CA ALA A 81 1.42 6.14 -12.00
C ALA A 81 2.71 5.95 -11.19
N PRO A 82 3.14 6.94 -10.39
CA PRO A 82 4.27 6.75 -9.49
C PRO A 82 3.92 5.74 -8.39
N VAL A 83 4.89 4.86 -8.09
CA VAL A 83 4.84 3.98 -6.92
C VAL A 83 5.47 4.69 -5.73
N LEU A 84 4.72 4.82 -4.64
CA LEU A 84 5.15 5.50 -3.42
C LEU A 84 5.37 4.49 -2.29
N LEU A 85 6.47 4.65 -1.56
CA LEU A 85 6.78 3.88 -0.35
C LEU A 85 7.63 4.73 0.60
N HIS A 86 7.50 4.49 1.91
CA HIS A 86 8.34 5.16 2.89
C HIS A 86 9.79 4.65 2.79
N PRO A 87 10.80 5.53 2.75
CA PRO A 87 12.19 5.11 2.50
C PRO A 87 12.77 4.20 3.58
N ALA A 88 12.20 4.21 4.80
CA ALA A 88 12.59 3.28 5.86
C ALA A 88 12.30 1.81 5.54
N ASP A 89 11.52 1.51 4.49
CA ASP A 89 11.28 0.15 4.00
C ASP A 89 12.10 -0.21 2.73
N ASP A 90 13.12 0.56 2.36
CA ASP A 90 13.95 0.22 1.17
C ASP A 90 14.54 -1.19 1.28
N MET A 91 14.91 -1.66 2.48
CA MET A 91 15.42 -3.04 2.64
C MET A 91 14.39 -4.10 2.23
N LEU A 92 13.13 -3.92 2.63
CA LEU A 92 12.04 -4.84 2.29
C LEU A 92 11.72 -4.72 0.79
N TRP A 93 11.68 -3.50 0.26
CA TRP A 93 11.53 -3.27 -1.18
C TRP A 93 12.58 -4.00 -2.00
N ARG A 94 13.86 -3.92 -1.61
CA ARG A 94 14.97 -4.57 -2.33
C ARG A 94 14.91 -6.09 -2.29
N MET A 95 14.28 -6.69 -1.28
CA MET A 95 14.08 -8.13 -1.21
C MET A 95 13.12 -8.63 -2.30
N THR A 96 12.10 -7.84 -2.64
CA THR A 96 11.13 -8.17 -3.71
C THR A 96 11.56 -7.62 -5.08
N HIS A 97 12.08 -6.40 -5.11
CA HIS A 97 12.32 -5.59 -6.31
C HIS A 97 13.75 -5.01 -6.34
N ALA A 98 14.76 -5.88 -6.42
CA ALA A 98 16.17 -5.51 -6.31
C ALA A 98 16.58 -4.35 -7.24
N ASP A 99 16.10 -4.33 -8.48
CA ASP A 99 16.47 -3.39 -9.54
C ASP A 99 15.45 -2.25 -9.77
N LYS A 100 14.31 -2.24 -9.07
CA LYS A 100 13.27 -1.22 -9.28
C LYS A 100 13.40 -0.08 -8.30
N THR A 101 12.93 1.09 -8.72
CA THR A 101 12.88 2.30 -7.90
C THR A 101 11.44 2.60 -7.50
N PHE A 102 11.28 3.28 -6.37
CA PHE A 102 10.03 3.88 -5.92
C PHE A 102 10.29 5.37 -5.62
N HIS A 103 9.21 6.15 -5.54
CA HIS A 103 9.26 7.52 -5.05
C HIS A 103 9.00 7.54 -3.55
N THR A 104 9.73 8.37 -2.82
CA THR A 104 9.63 8.41 -1.36
C THR A 104 8.39 9.16 -0.90
N VAL A 105 7.75 8.66 0.17
CA VAL A 105 6.73 9.39 0.92
C VAL A 105 7.15 9.50 2.39
N GLU A 106 6.98 10.68 2.97
CA GLU A 106 7.37 11.01 4.34
C GLU A 106 6.14 11.27 5.21
N ASP A 107 6.32 11.30 6.53
CA ASP A 107 5.27 11.70 7.46
C ASP A 107 4.67 13.07 7.11
N GLY A 108 3.34 13.19 7.25
CA GLY A 108 2.60 14.41 6.96
C GLY A 108 2.46 14.77 5.49
N ALA A 109 2.97 13.94 4.55
CA ALA A 109 2.72 14.14 3.13
C ALA A 109 1.21 14.09 2.83
N THR A 110 0.76 14.94 1.90
CA THR A 110 -0.65 15.04 1.52
C THR A 110 -0.86 14.79 0.04
N PHE A 111 -1.86 13.99 -0.29
CA PHE A 111 -2.30 13.70 -1.65
C PHE A 111 -3.78 14.06 -1.82
N GLN A 112 -4.19 14.26 -3.07
CA GLN A 112 -5.56 14.56 -3.46
C GLN A 112 -5.95 13.58 -4.57
N ALA A 113 -7.12 12.98 -4.46
CA ALA A 113 -7.71 12.18 -5.54
C ALA A 113 -9.22 12.33 -5.53
N GLY A 114 -9.80 12.79 -6.64
CA GLY A 114 -11.25 12.97 -6.74
C GLY A 114 -11.82 13.96 -5.70
N GLY A 115 -11.01 14.93 -5.26
CA GLY A 115 -11.38 15.88 -4.21
C GLY A 115 -11.31 15.36 -2.78
N ILE A 116 -10.75 14.16 -2.56
CA ILE A 116 -10.50 13.59 -1.24
C ILE A 116 -9.06 13.88 -0.83
N GLU A 117 -8.89 14.48 0.35
CA GLU A 117 -7.56 14.63 0.94
C GLU A 117 -7.09 13.34 1.61
N LEU A 118 -5.84 12.95 1.37
CA LEU A 118 -5.17 11.81 1.99
C LEU A 118 -3.92 12.31 2.71
N ARG A 119 -3.77 12.00 4.00
CA ARG A 119 -2.62 12.40 4.83
C ARG A 119 -1.83 11.18 5.27
N ALA A 120 -0.54 11.17 4.98
CA ALA A 120 0.39 10.17 5.49
C ALA A 120 0.62 10.37 6.99
N LEU A 121 0.56 9.28 7.74
CA LEU A 121 0.92 9.19 9.15
C LEU A 121 1.96 8.08 9.28
N HIS A 122 3.22 8.43 9.55
CA HIS A 122 4.26 7.43 9.77
C HIS A 122 3.98 6.69 11.08
N THR A 123 3.79 5.38 10.98
CA THR A 123 3.35 4.51 12.07
C THR A 123 4.22 3.26 12.11
N PRO A 124 5.52 3.39 12.44
CA PRO A 124 6.41 2.26 12.47
C PRO A 124 5.99 1.25 13.55
N GLY A 125 6.28 -0.02 13.30
CA GLY A 125 5.96 -1.13 14.19
C GLY A 125 5.99 -2.44 13.43
N HIS A 126 4.96 -2.69 12.62
CA HIS A 126 4.93 -3.87 11.76
C HIS A 126 6.14 -3.93 10.82
N SER A 127 6.51 -2.76 10.28
CA SER A 127 7.79 -2.49 9.62
C SER A 127 8.29 -1.06 9.97
N PRO A 128 9.58 -0.73 9.78
CA PRO A 128 10.12 0.61 9.96
C PRO A 128 9.46 1.69 9.11
N GLY A 129 9.00 1.33 7.91
CA GLY A 129 8.37 2.26 6.96
C GLY A 129 6.85 2.20 6.93
N SER A 130 6.20 1.51 7.86
CA SER A 130 4.73 1.46 7.90
C SER A 130 4.11 2.87 7.97
N VAL A 131 3.15 3.13 7.07
CA VAL A 131 2.40 4.39 6.99
C VAL A 131 0.90 4.09 6.97
N CYS A 132 0.17 4.71 7.90
CA CYS A 132 -1.28 4.80 7.83
C CYS A 132 -1.70 6.04 7.02
N TRP A 133 -2.80 5.94 6.28
CA TRP A 133 -3.33 7.04 5.48
C TRP A 133 -4.68 7.49 5.98
N TYR A 134 -4.76 8.74 6.47
CA TYR A 134 -5.98 9.32 6.99
C TYR A 134 -6.72 10.13 5.93
N ALA A 135 -8.00 9.82 5.72
CA ALA A 135 -8.91 10.51 4.84
C ALA A 135 -10.02 11.20 5.67
N PRO A 136 -9.87 12.48 6.04
CA PRO A 136 -10.83 13.17 6.91
C PRO A 136 -12.23 13.25 6.31
N ASP A 137 -12.34 13.49 4.99
CA ASP A 137 -13.63 13.61 4.28
C ASP A 137 -14.44 12.31 4.29
N LEU A 138 -13.76 11.18 4.46
CA LEU A 138 -14.35 9.84 4.50
C LEU A 138 -14.46 9.28 5.92
N ALA A 139 -13.94 9.99 6.92
CA ALA A 139 -13.76 9.50 8.29
C ALA A 139 -13.09 8.12 8.34
N ALA A 140 -12.09 7.89 7.47
CA ALA A 140 -11.46 6.59 7.25
C ALA A 140 -9.93 6.65 7.43
N VAL A 141 -9.35 5.52 7.82
CA VAL A 141 -7.90 5.30 7.85
C VAL A 141 -7.59 4.00 7.11
N PHE A 142 -6.62 4.05 6.20
CA PHE A 142 -6.04 2.88 5.55
C PHE A 142 -4.77 2.52 6.31
N SER A 143 -4.85 1.51 7.16
CA SER A 143 -3.82 1.22 8.17
C SER A 143 -2.70 0.30 7.70
N GLY A 144 -2.85 -0.31 6.53
CA GLY A 144 -2.08 -1.50 6.18
C GLY A 144 -2.08 -2.49 7.34
N ASP A 145 -0.90 -3.05 7.62
CA ASP A 145 -0.71 -4.01 8.69
C ASP A 145 -0.34 -3.36 10.03
N THR A 146 -0.51 -2.05 10.17
CA THR A 146 -0.33 -1.37 11.47
C THR A 146 -1.44 -1.79 12.45
N LEU A 147 -2.69 -1.87 11.97
CA LEU A 147 -3.87 -2.16 12.78
C LEU A 147 -4.89 -2.98 11.98
N PHE A 148 -5.37 -4.05 12.59
CA PHE A 148 -6.41 -4.93 12.07
C PHE A 148 -7.68 -4.88 12.92
N SER A 149 -8.76 -5.42 12.37
CA SER A 149 -9.94 -5.81 13.14
C SER A 149 -9.59 -7.00 14.05
N GLY A 150 -9.10 -6.69 15.26
CA GLY A 150 -8.65 -7.70 16.23
C GLY A 150 -7.37 -7.33 16.96
N GLY A 151 -6.65 -6.29 16.55
CA GLY A 151 -5.44 -5.83 17.23
C GLY A 151 -4.38 -5.25 16.30
N PRO A 152 -3.21 -4.88 16.84
CA PRO A 152 -2.09 -4.41 16.03
C PRO A 152 -1.53 -5.53 15.16
N GLY A 153 -0.83 -5.16 14.09
CA GLY A 153 -0.03 -6.14 13.35
C GLY A 153 1.14 -6.69 14.13
N ALA A 154 1.76 -7.74 13.59
CA ALA A 154 2.87 -8.41 14.24
C ALA A 154 4.13 -7.53 14.22
N THR A 155 4.78 -7.38 15.37
CA THR A 155 6.03 -6.61 15.54
C THR A 155 7.22 -7.48 15.97
N GLY A 156 7.06 -8.81 16.06
CA GLY A 156 8.09 -9.72 16.59
C GLY A 156 8.89 -10.47 15.52
N ARG A 157 8.94 -9.98 14.28
CA ARG A 157 9.62 -10.65 13.15
C ARG A 157 10.81 -9.83 12.66
N SER A 158 11.65 -10.40 11.79
CA SER A 158 12.69 -9.60 11.15
C SER A 158 12.09 -8.40 10.43
N PHE A 159 12.81 -7.27 10.47
CA PHE A 159 12.37 -6.00 9.89
C PHE A 159 11.06 -5.44 10.46
N SER A 160 10.67 -5.80 11.69
CA SER A 160 9.76 -4.99 12.49
C SER A 160 10.51 -3.84 13.17
N ASP A 161 9.84 -2.72 13.41
CA ASP A 161 10.35 -1.67 14.30
C ASP A 161 9.89 -2.02 15.72
N PHE A 162 10.84 -2.10 16.66
CA PHE A 162 10.74 -2.69 18.01
C PHE A 162 10.71 -4.23 18.07
N PRO A 163 11.74 -4.88 18.66
CA PRO A 163 11.83 -6.34 18.80
C PRO A 163 10.97 -6.94 19.92
#